data_AF-A0A090Q4D7-F1
#
_entry.id   AF-A0A090Q4D7-F1
#
_cell.length_a   1.000
_cell.length_b   1.000
_cell.length_c   1.000
_cell.angle_alpha   90.00
_cell.angle_beta   90.00
_cell.angle_gamma   90.00
#
_symmetry.space_group_name_H-M   'P 1'
#
loop_
_entity.id
_entity.type
_entity.pdbx_description
1 polymer ?
#
loop_
_entity_poly.entity_id
_entity_poly.type
_entity_poly.pdbx_seq_one_letter_code
_entity_poly.pdbx_strand_id
1 'polypeptide(L)'
;MNEDGTMARLPQLYEVAKKFDLKLVSIEDLVAYRMKNDSLIIKKEDFMLTTRFGEYRLRAYQQTTNGQIHLALTLGSWDEDETVLTRMNSTKVNNDLFSTLTSEADRKLDAMFHKLNERGSGAIVFINQQFEPENMLARLETLKEIQESGQVKAPRKQLDNRDYGIGAQILHDLNISKLDLMTNSEQSKRIGMVGYGLEVVNTTDY
;
A
#
# COMPACT_ATOMS: atom_id res chain seq x y z
N MET A 1 -32.72 -9.24 -4.59
CA MET A 1 -33.12 -9.98 -3.38
C MET A 1 -33.73 -11.29 -3.85
N ASN A 2 -33.53 -12.39 -3.13
CA ASN A 2 -34.24 -13.64 -3.41
C ASN A 2 -35.74 -13.48 -3.13
N GLU A 3 -36.56 -14.39 -3.64
CA GLU A 3 -38.01 -14.37 -3.42
C GLU A 3 -38.38 -14.57 -1.94
N ASP A 4 -37.49 -15.22 -1.15
CA ASP A 4 -37.61 -15.39 0.31
C ASP A 4 -37.19 -14.16 1.13
N GLY A 5 -36.82 -13.05 0.46
CA GLY A 5 -36.39 -11.82 1.10
C GLY A 5 -34.91 -11.78 1.53
N THR A 6 -34.14 -12.84 1.30
CA THR A 6 -32.70 -12.87 1.61
C THR A 6 -31.85 -12.20 0.53
N MET A 7 -30.63 -11.79 0.88
CA MET A 7 -29.67 -11.24 -0.08
C MET A 7 -29.11 -12.35 -0.98
N ALA A 8 -29.21 -12.14 -2.30
CA ALA A 8 -28.71 -13.10 -3.28
C ALA A 8 -27.18 -13.26 -3.18
N ARG A 9 -26.71 -14.51 -3.20
CA ARG A 9 -25.28 -14.87 -3.23
C ARG A 9 -24.84 -15.29 -4.62
N LEU A 10 -23.53 -15.47 -4.83
CA LEU A 10 -22.92 -15.78 -6.14
C LEU A 10 -23.67 -16.85 -6.95
N PRO A 11 -24.07 -18.02 -6.37
CA PRO A 11 -24.80 -19.03 -7.15
C PRO A 11 -26.15 -18.53 -7.67
N GLN A 12 -26.88 -17.77 -6.85
CA GLN A 12 -28.18 -17.20 -7.21
C GLN A 12 -28.02 -16.07 -8.22
N LEU A 13 -26.96 -15.25 -8.09
CA LEU A 13 -26.63 -14.19 -9.03
C LEU A 13 -26.30 -14.75 -10.41
N TYR A 14 -25.68 -15.94 -10.49
CA TYR A 14 -25.40 -16.61 -11.77
C TYR A 14 -26.69 -17.00 -12.51
N GLU A 15 -27.67 -17.57 -11.79
CA GLU A 15 -28.98 -17.93 -12.36
C GLU A 15 -29.74 -16.69 -12.87
N VAL A 16 -29.72 -15.61 -12.09
CA VAL A 16 -30.34 -14.33 -12.49
C VAL A 16 -29.63 -13.75 -13.71
N ALA A 17 -28.29 -13.72 -13.70
CA ALA A 17 -27.50 -13.20 -14.81
C ALA A 17 -27.80 -13.96 -16.11
N LYS A 18 -27.90 -15.29 -16.05
CA LYS A 18 -28.28 -16.12 -17.19
C LYS A 18 -29.72 -15.88 -17.65
N LYS A 19 -30.68 -15.76 -16.71
CA LYS A 19 -32.10 -15.53 -17.03
C LYS A 19 -32.33 -14.22 -17.78
N PHE A 20 -31.57 -13.18 -17.45
CA PHE A 20 -31.75 -11.83 -17.99
C PHE A 20 -30.63 -11.41 -18.97
N ASP A 21 -29.78 -12.34 -19.40
CA ASP A 21 -28.63 -12.09 -20.30
C ASP A 21 -27.72 -10.95 -19.82
N LEU A 22 -27.40 -10.96 -18.52
CA LEU A 22 -26.53 -9.97 -17.89
C LEU A 22 -25.11 -10.55 -17.74
N LYS A 23 -24.12 -9.67 -17.88
CA LYS A 23 -22.72 -10.01 -17.57
C LYS A 23 -22.50 -10.01 -16.06
N LEU A 24 -21.88 -11.07 -15.55
CA LEU A 24 -21.43 -11.18 -14.16
C LEU A 24 -19.90 -11.08 -14.13
N VAL A 25 -19.37 -10.16 -13.33
CA VAL A 25 -17.92 -9.93 -13.17
C VAL A 25 -17.60 -9.73 -11.69
N SER A 26 -16.44 -10.21 -11.24
CA SER A 26 -15.98 -9.97 -9.88
C SER A 26 -15.33 -8.58 -9.75
N ILE A 27 -15.30 -8.04 -8.54
CA ILE A 27 -14.57 -6.79 -8.26
C ILE A 27 -13.07 -6.99 -8.52
N GLU A 28 -12.53 -8.17 -8.19
CA GLU A 28 -11.13 -8.52 -8.43
C GLU A 28 -10.79 -8.48 -9.93
N ASP A 29 -11.61 -9.09 -10.79
CA ASP A 29 -11.42 -9.07 -12.25
C ASP A 29 -11.53 -7.65 -12.81
N LEU A 30 -12.47 -6.85 -12.28
CA LEU A 30 -12.61 -5.45 -12.69
C LEU A 30 -11.38 -4.62 -12.30
N VAL A 31 -10.83 -4.85 -11.11
CA VAL A 31 -9.59 -4.21 -10.64
C VAL A 31 -8.42 -4.64 -11.53
N ALA A 32 -8.23 -5.93 -11.76
CA ALA A 32 -7.17 -6.47 -12.62
C ALA A 32 -7.27 -5.91 -14.06
N TYR A 33 -8.48 -5.85 -14.62
CA TYR A 33 -8.72 -5.25 -15.93
C TYR A 33 -8.33 -3.77 -15.95
N ARG A 34 -8.77 -2.99 -14.95
CA ARG A 34 -8.42 -1.55 -14.88
C ARG A 34 -6.93 -1.35 -14.68
N MET A 35 -6.24 -2.18 -13.92
CA MET A 35 -4.78 -2.08 -13.76
C MET A 35 -4.03 -2.32 -15.06
N LYS A 36 -4.52 -3.22 -15.91
CA LYS A 36 -3.92 -3.50 -17.21
C LYS A 36 -4.20 -2.41 -18.26
N ASN A 37 -5.34 -1.72 -18.15
CA ASN A 37 -5.82 -0.79 -19.18
C ASN A 37 -5.72 0.69 -18.80
N ASP A 38 -5.72 1.01 -17.50
CA ASP A 38 -5.71 2.38 -16.99
C ASP A 38 -4.39 2.65 -16.25
N SER A 39 -3.61 3.62 -16.73
CA SER A 39 -2.50 4.18 -15.95
C SER A 39 -3.03 5.28 -15.03
N LEU A 40 -3.01 5.02 -13.72
CA LEU A 40 -3.38 6.01 -12.70
C LEU A 40 -2.18 6.81 -12.20
N ILE A 41 -0.98 6.50 -12.68
CA ILE A 41 0.26 7.15 -12.31
C ILE A 41 1.00 7.71 -13.54
N ILE A 42 1.75 8.79 -13.33
CA ILE A 42 2.67 9.38 -14.30
C ILE A 42 4.00 9.61 -13.58
N LYS A 43 5.08 9.01 -14.08
CA LYS A 43 6.44 9.28 -13.59
C LYS A 43 6.86 10.70 -13.97
N LYS A 44 7.20 11.52 -12.98
CA LYS A 44 7.57 12.93 -13.15
C LYS A 44 9.05 13.19 -13.03
N GLU A 45 9.70 12.50 -12.08
CA GLU A 45 11.11 12.67 -11.79
C GLU A 45 11.78 11.31 -11.60
N ASP A 46 13.05 11.22 -11.99
CA ASP A 46 13.89 10.04 -11.81
C ASP A 46 15.37 10.44 -11.68
N PHE A 47 15.92 10.43 -10.46
CA PHE A 47 17.28 10.89 -10.18
C PHE A 47 17.91 10.21 -8.96
N MET A 48 19.22 10.36 -8.77
CA MET A 48 19.93 9.88 -7.59
C MET A 48 19.77 10.86 -6.42
N LEU A 49 19.28 10.38 -5.29
CA LEU A 49 19.07 11.15 -4.07
C LEU A 49 20.04 10.67 -2.98
N THR A 50 20.86 11.60 -2.45
CA THR A 50 21.65 11.38 -1.24
C THR A 50 20.80 11.73 -0.01
N THR A 51 20.73 10.81 0.95
CA THR A 51 19.95 10.95 2.20
C THR A 51 20.82 10.66 3.41
N ARG A 52 20.29 10.88 4.62
CA ARG A 52 20.94 10.43 5.88
C ARG A 52 21.14 8.92 5.96
N PHE A 53 20.46 8.15 5.10
CA PHE A 53 20.47 6.71 5.06
C PHE A 53 21.34 6.12 3.94
N GLY A 54 22.00 6.96 3.14
CA GLY A 54 22.74 6.56 1.94
C GLY A 54 22.15 7.12 0.64
N GLU A 55 22.62 6.59 -0.48
CA GLU A 55 22.21 7.00 -1.82
C GLU A 55 21.21 6.03 -2.43
N TYR A 56 20.14 6.59 -3.00
CA TYR A 56 19.05 5.82 -3.60
C TYR A 56 18.65 6.44 -4.92
N ARG A 57 18.14 5.62 -5.84
CA ARG A 57 17.43 6.15 -7.00
C ARG A 57 16.01 6.48 -6.59
N LEU A 58 15.66 7.77 -6.63
CA LEU A 58 14.32 8.27 -6.35
C LEU A 58 13.52 8.38 -7.64
N ARG A 59 12.28 7.89 -7.60
CA ARG A 59 11.27 8.13 -8.64
C ARG A 59 10.04 8.76 -8.03
N ALA A 60 9.55 9.84 -8.64
CA ALA A 60 8.32 10.51 -8.22
C ALA A 60 7.19 10.22 -9.19
N TYR A 61 6.04 9.82 -8.67
CA TYR A 61 4.86 9.45 -9.43
C TYR A 61 3.69 10.36 -9.06
N GLN A 62 3.12 11.04 -10.05
CA GLN A 62 1.90 11.81 -9.88
C GLN A 62 0.69 10.93 -10.17
N GLN A 63 -0.24 10.83 -9.23
CA GLN A 63 -1.52 10.18 -9.42
C GLN A 63 -2.45 11.05 -10.26
N THR A 64 -3.05 10.48 -11.30
CA THR A 64 -3.87 11.22 -12.27
C THR A 64 -5.22 11.65 -11.74
N THR A 65 -5.77 10.94 -10.76
CA THR A 65 -7.13 11.17 -10.24
C THR A 65 -7.22 12.29 -9.21
N ASN A 66 -6.14 12.59 -8.50
CA ASN A 66 -6.12 13.56 -7.40
C ASN A 66 -4.84 14.43 -7.35
N GLY A 67 -3.89 14.22 -8.26
CA GLY A 67 -2.64 14.98 -8.35
C GLY A 67 -1.61 14.69 -7.26
N GLN A 68 -1.86 13.71 -6.37
CA GLN A 68 -0.92 13.39 -5.29
C GLN A 68 0.41 12.87 -5.83
N ILE A 69 1.48 13.20 -5.12
CA ILE A 69 2.83 12.71 -5.44
C ILE A 69 3.19 11.58 -4.50
N HIS A 70 3.52 10.43 -5.07
CA HIS A 70 4.06 9.25 -4.41
C HIS A 70 5.55 9.12 -4.76
N LEU A 71 6.33 8.55 -3.86
CA LEU A 71 7.77 8.40 -4.06
C LEU A 71 8.16 6.93 -3.99
N ALA A 72 9.10 6.51 -4.82
CA ALA A 72 9.79 5.24 -4.67
C ALA A 72 11.28 5.49 -4.52
N LEU A 73 11.88 4.91 -3.49
CA LEU A 73 13.32 4.83 -3.30
C LEU A 73 13.77 3.41 -3.60
N THR A 74 14.76 3.28 -4.46
CA THR A 74 15.31 1.98 -4.87
C THR A 74 16.81 1.93 -4.64
N LEU A 75 17.28 0.77 -4.20
CA LEU A 75 18.69 0.43 -4.03
C LEU A 75 18.98 -0.81 -4.86
N GLY A 76 20.11 -0.82 -5.56
CA GLY A 76 20.51 -1.95 -6.41
C GLY A 76 19.67 -2.10 -7.69
N SER A 77 19.70 -3.30 -8.23
CA SER A 77 18.96 -3.73 -9.43
C SER A 77 18.46 -5.17 -9.23
N TRP A 78 17.47 -5.57 -10.02
CA TRP A 78 16.87 -6.90 -10.01
C TRP A 78 16.31 -7.21 -11.39
N ASP A 79 16.14 -8.49 -11.68
CA ASP A 79 15.40 -8.97 -12.85
C ASP A 79 13.90 -9.14 -12.52
N GLU A 80 13.05 -9.17 -13.55
CA GLU A 80 11.57 -9.15 -13.43
C GLU A 80 10.99 -10.31 -12.60
N ASP A 81 11.70 -11.43 -12.53
CA ASP A 81 11.30 -12.65 -11.83
C ASP A 81 11.94 -12.83 -10.45
N GLU A 82 12.81 -11.92 -10.04
CA GLU A 82 13.47 -11.98 -8.74
C GLU A 82 12.55 -11.54 -7.61
N THR A 83 12.74 -12.14 -6.44
CA THR A 83 12.04 -11.71 -5.23
C THR A 83 12.74 -10.49 -4.63
N VAL A 84 12.05 -9.35 -4.62
CA VAL A 84 12.62 -8.05 -4.22
C VAL A 84 12.14 -7.65 -2.83
N LEU A 85 13.08 -7.27 -1.95
CA LEU A 85 12.76 -6.73 -0.64
C LEU A 85 11.99 -5.41 -0.81
N THR A 86 10.72 -5.42 -0.44
CA THR A 86 9.79 -4.35 -0.76
C THR A 86 9.06 -3.89 0.48
N ARG A 87 9.09 -2.58 0.74
CA ARG A 87 8.29 -1.93 1.77
C ARG A 87 7.31 -0.97 1.14
N MET A 88 6.02 -1.21 1.33
CA MET A 88 5.02 -0.19 1.07
C MET A 88 4.74 0.58 2.36
N ASN A 89 5.15 1.83 2.40
CA ASN A 89 4.99 2.73 3.52
C ASN A 89 3.93 3.78 3.18
N SER A 90 2.74 3.67 3.77
CA SER A 90 1.76 4.74 3.66
C SER A 90 1.99 5.74 4.78
N THR A 91 2.31 6.97 4.39
CA THR A 91 2.47 8.09 5.30
C THR A 91 1.57 9.22 4.84
N LYS A 92 0.87 9.86 5.79
CA LYS A 92 0.32 11.19 5.57
C LYS A 92 1.50 12.15 5.73
N VAL A 93 2.17 12.47 4.63
CA VAL A 93 3.41 13.29 4.59
C VAL A 93 3.24 14.61 5.36
N ASN A 94 2.01 15.12 5.44
CA ASN A 94 1.71 16.43 6.02
C ASN A 94 1.24 16.49 7.48
N ASN A 95 1.00 15.39 8.20
CA ASN A 95 0.64 15.50 9.62
C ASN A 95 0.52 14.13 10.28
N ASP A 96 1.61 13.63 10.83
CA ASP A 96 1.49 12.71 11.96
C ASP A 96 2.21 13.29 13.17
N LEU A 97 1.71 14.46 13.61
CA LEU A 97 2.10 15.12 14.86
C LEU A 97 2.17 14.11 16.01
N PHE A 98 1.25 13.14 16.07
CA PHE A 98 1.28 12.09 17.09
C PHE A 98 2.51 11.19 16.99
N SER A 99 2.92 10.80 15.77
CA SER A 99 4.12 9.98 15.57
C SER A 99 5.42 10.74 15.89
N THR A 100 5.43 12.05 15.58
CA THR A 100 6.53 12.95 15.93
C THR A 100 6.59 13.15 17.44
N LEU A 101 5.45 13.39 18.10
CA LEU A 101 5.36 13.60 19.55
C LEU A 101 5.63 12.32 20.37
N THR A 102 5.43 11.14 19.80
CA THR A 102 5.70 9.84 20.46
C THR A 102 7.06 9.24 20.10
N SER A 103 7.90 9.94 19.30
CA SER A 103 9.27 9.55 18.93
C SER A 103 9.46 8.18 18.26
N GLU A 104 8.39 7.54 17.78
CA GLU A 104 8.49 6.22 17.12
C GLU A 104 8.80 6.32 15.62
N ALA A 105 8.57 7.48 14.98
CA ALA A 105 8.69 7.64 13.53
C ALA A 105 10.14 7.51 13.05
N ASP A 106 11.08 8.19 13.71
CA ASP A 106 12.50 8.15 13.33
C ASP A 106 13.09 6.75 13.46
N ARG A 107 12.87 6.08 14.61
CA ARG A 107 13.40 4.72 14.85
C ARG A 107 12.90 3.71 13.82
N LYS A 108 11.65 3.83 13.38
CA LYS A 108 11.07 2.96 12.34
C LYS A 108 11.65 3.23 10.96
N LEU A 109 11.91 4.48 10.61
CA LEU A 109 12.58 4.83 9.36
C LEU A 109 14.02 4.32 9.37
N ASP A 110 14.75 4.55 10.46
CA ASP A 110 16.13 4.10 10.61
C ASP A 110 16.25 2.57 10.44
N ALA A 111 15.39 1.80 11.13
CA ALA A 111 15.37 0.33 11.01
C ALA A 111 15.02 -0.15 9.59
N MET A 112 14.05 0.49 8.93
CA MET A 112 13.61 0.15 7.57
C MET A 112 14.73 0.35 6.55
N PHE A 113 15.40 1.51 6.59
CA PHE A 113 16.52 1.79 5.69
C PHE A 113 17.76 0.97 6.03
N HIS A 114 18.02 0.70 7.31
CA HIS A 114 19.08 -0.21 7.72
C HIS A 114 18.88 -1.59 7.10
N LYS A 115 17.66 -2.14 7.19
CA LYS A 115 17.34 -3.45 6.60
C LYS A 115 17.49 -3.49 5.09
N LEU A 116 17.07 -2.42 4.40
CA LEU A 116 17.25 -2.28 2.96
C LEU A 116 18.75 -2.26 2.59
N ASN A 117 19.55 -1.50 3.33
CA ASN A 117 20.99 -1.41 3.12
C ASN A 117 21.72 -2.73 3.39
N GLU A 118 21.34 -3.46 4.44
CA GLU A 118 21.87 -4.80 4.74
C GLU A 118 21.61 -5.78 3.59
N ARG A 119 20.43 -5.70 2.95
CA ARG A 119 20.08 -6.55 1.80
C ARG A 119 20.83 -6.13 0.53
N GLY A 120 21.13 -4.85 0.38
CA GLY A 120 21.84 -4.28 -0.77
C GLY A 120 21.00 -4.11 -2.05
N SER A 121 19.77 -4.64 -2.07
CA SER A 121 18.82 -4.48 -3.19
C SER A 121 17.38 -4.46 -2.66
N GLY A 122 16.56 -3.55 -3.17
CA GLY A 122 15.14 -3.46 -2.81
C GLY A 122 14.49 -2.10 -3.09
N ALA A 123 13.23 -1.99 -2.70
CA ALA A 123 12.40 -0.81 -2.91
C ALA A 123 11.60 -0.41 -1.66
N ILE A 124 11.54 0.90 -1.38
CA ILE A 124 10.61 1.49 -0.41
C ILE A 124 9.70 2.46 -1.17
N VAL A 125 8.40 2.16 -1.17
CA VAL A 125 7.36 2.96 -1.83
C VAL A 125 6.59 3.76 -0.76
N PHE A 126 6.64 5.07 -0.87
CA PHE A 126 5.89 6.02 -0.03
C PHE A 126 4.60 6.43 -0.73
N ILE A 127 3.47 5.93 -0.20
CA ILE A 127 2.14 6.33 -0.67
C ILE A 127 1.67 7.51 0.16
N ASN A 128 1.63 8.69 -0.46
CA ASN A 128 1.12 9.90 0.17
C ASN A 128 -0.42 9.87 0.23
N GLN A 129 -0.96 9.58 1.41
CA GLN A 129 -2.42 9.56 1.62
C GLN A 129 -3.00 10.97 1.72
N GLN A 130 -4.20 11.14 1.16
CA GLN A 130 -4.95 12.39 1.31
C GLN A 130 -5.24 12.71 2.78
N PHE A 131 -5.01 13.95 3.16
CA PHE A 131 -5.32 14.45 4.48
C PHE A 131 -6.78 14.89 4.52
N GLU A 132 -7.53 14.36 5.48
CA GLU A 132 -8.92 14.76 5.77
C GLU A 132 -8.98 15.22 7.23
N PRO A 133 -9.36 16.47 7.52
CA PRO A 133 -9.36 17.02 8.88
C PRO A 133 -10.21 16.24 9.89
N GLU A 134 -11.38 15.74 9.50
CA GLU A 134 -12.31 15.02 10.38
C GLU A 134 -11.68 13.73 10.96
N ASN A 135 -10.82 13.07 10.17
CA ASN A 135 -10.08 11.90 10.63
C ASN A 135 -9.13 12.19 11.79
N MET A 136 -8.74 13.45 12.03
CA MET A 136 -7.86 13.80 13.15
C MET A 136 -8.58 13.78 14.50
N LEU A 137 -9.85 14.21 14.55
CA LEU A 137 -10.65 14.19 15.78
C LEU A 137 -10.93 12.74 16.23
N ALA A 138 -11.37 11.89 15.30
CA ALA A 138 -11.58 10.47 15.59
C ALA A 138 -10.29 9.79 16.12
N ARG A 139 -9.13 10.14 15.55
CA ARG A 139 -7.83 9.63 16.04
C ARG A 139 -7.49 10.11 17.45
N LEU A 140 -7.85 11.34 17.82
CA LEU A 140 -7.65 11.86 19.17
C LEU A 140 -8.50 11.11 20.19
N GLU A 141 -9.75 10.81 19.85
CA GLU A 141 -10.64 10.01 20.70
C GLU A 141 -10.06 8.62 20.95
N THR A 142 -9.64 7.90 19.89
CA THR A 142 -8.99 6.60 20.05
C THR A 142 -7.69 6.67 20.83
N LEU A 143 -6.86 7.71 20.61
CA LEU A 143 -5.62 7.89 21.37
C LEU A 143 -5.89 8.07 22.86
N LYS A 144 -6.93 8.84 23.20
CA LYS A 144 -7.35 9.07 24.58
C LYS A 144 -7.76 7.75 25.27
N GLU A 145 -8.58 6.95 24.62
CA GLU A 145 -9.00 5.62 25.12
C GLU A 145 -7.79 4.68 25.34
N ILE A 146 -6.86 4.65 24.40
CA ILE A 146 -5.65 3.82 24.50
C ILE A 146 -4.77 4.28 25.67
N GLN A 147 -4.63 5.59 25.89
CA GLN A 147 -3.86 6.11 27.03
C GLN A 147 -4.54 5.83 28.37
N GLU A 148 -5.88 5.85 28.42
CA GLU A 148 -6.64 5.42 29.61
C GLU A 148 -6.39 3.94 29.96
N SER A 149 -6.09 3.10 28.96
CA SER A 149 -5.68 1.70 29.16
C SER A 149 -4.18 1.51 29.53
N GLY A 150 -3.43 2.60 29.69
CA GLY A 150 -2.01 2.58 30.05
C GLY A 150 -1.04 2.35 28.88
N GLN A 151 -1.54 2.32 27.64
CA GLN A 151 -0.70 2.19 26.45
C GLN A 151 -0.34 3.56 25.87
N VAL A 152 0.94 3.76 25.56
CA VAL A 152 1.45 5.04 25.02
C VAL A 152 1.38 5.10 23.48
N LYS A 153 1.15 3.96 22.82
CA LYS A 153 1.26 3.84 21.37
C LYS A 153 0.04 4.40 20.66
N ALA A 154 0.26 5.28 19.69
CA ALA A 154 -0.80 5.75 18.81
C ALA A 154 -1.41 4.59 17.99
N PRO A 155 -2.72 4.63 17.72
CA PRO A 155 -3.39 3.60 16.93
C PRO A 155 -2.76 3.47 15.54
N ARG A 156 -2.53 2.22 15.10
CA ARG A 156 -1.97 1.91 13.78
C ARG A 156 -2.98 2.30 12.70
N LYS A 157 -2.52 3.03 11.67
CA LYS A 157 -3.32 3.32 10.48
C LYS A 157 -3.42 2.07 9.62
N GLN A 158 -4.63 1.72 9.20
CA GLN A 158 -4.83 0.73 8.15
C GLN A 158 -4.68 1.41 6.78
N LEU A 159 -4.01 0.72 5.87
CA LEU A 159 -3.98 1.09 4.45
C LEU A 159 -5.37 0.87 3.85
N ASP A 160 -5.88 1.83 3.08
CA ASP A 160 -7.09 1.62 2.29
C ASP A 160 -6.76 0.83 1.02
N ASN A 161 -7.72 0.06 0.49
CA ASN A 161 -7.58 -0.72 -0.73
C ASN A 161 -7.20 0.13 -1.96
N ARG A 162 -7.56 1.42 -1.96
CA ARG A 162 -7.18 2.37 -3.03
C ARG A 162 -5.68 2.67 -3.05
N ASP A 163 -5.07 2.80 -1.87
CA ASP A 163 -3.63 3.06 -1.73
C ASP A 163 -2.80 1.89 -2.26
N TYR A 164 -3.31 0.67 -2.11
CA TYR A 164 -2.71 -0.54 -2.66
C TYR A 164 -2.68 -0.55 -4.19
N GLY A 165 -3.74 -0.06 -4.85
CA GLY A 165 -3.77 -0.03 -6.32
C GLY A 165 -2.70 0.89 -6.90
N ILE A 166 -2.52 2.08 -6.31
CA ILE A 166 -1.44 3.00 -6.70
C ILE A 166 -0.07 2.40 -6.41
N GLY A 167 0.12 1.82 -5.22
CA GLY A 167 1.35 1.12 -4.86
C GLY A 167 1.68 0.00 -5.83
N ALA A 168 0.69 -0.76 -6.27
CA ALA A 168 0.92 -1.84 -7.22
C ALA A 168 1.33 -1.35 -8.61
N GLN A 169 0.72 -0.28 -9.12
CA GLN A 169 1.16 0.30 -10.40
C GLN A 169 2.60 0.83 -10.32
N ILE A 170 2.99 1.41 -9.18
CA ILE A 170 4.38 1.85 -8.96
C ILE A 170 5.31 0.64 -8.97
N LEU A 171 4.96 -0.46 -8.29
CA LEU A 171 5.78 -1.67 -8.28
C LEU A 171 5.92 -2.31 -9.67
N HIS A 172 4.85 -2.32 -10.48
CA HIS A 172 4.92 -2.75 -11.87
C HIS A 172 5.85 -1.88 -12.72
N ASP A 173 5.80 -0.55 -12.57
CA ASP A 173 6.73 0.34 -13.27
C ASP A 173 8.19 0.15 -12.82
N LEU A 174 8.41 -0.37 -11.61
CA LEU A 174 9.72 -0.77 -11.09
C LEU A 174 10.12 -2.20 -11.48
N ASN A 175 9.33 -2.89 -12.30
CA ASN A 175 9.50 -4.30 -12.66
C ASN A 175 9.56 -5.23 -11.43
N ILE A 176 8.73 -4.97 -10.41
CA ILE A 176 8.61 -5.80 -9.22
C ILE A 176 7.27 -6.53 -9.26
N SER A 177 7.33 -7.85 -9.41
CA SER A 177 6.16 -8.74 -9.38
C SER A 177 6.16 -9.65 -8.13
N LYS A 178 7.33 -10.07 -7.65
CA LYS A 178 7.53 -10.94 -6.48
C LYS A 178 8.14 -10.17 -5.32
N LEU A 179 7.44 -10.15 -4.20
CA LEU A 179 7.79 -9.35 -3.03
C LEU A 179 8.32 -10.24 -1.90
N ASP A 180 9.46 -9.85 -1.34
CA ASP A 180 9.79 -10.10 0.06
C ASP A 180 9.30 -8.88 0.86
N LEU A 181 8.12 -9.02 1.46
CA LEU A 181 7.39 -7.91 2.04
C LEU A 181 7.98 -7.55 3.41
N MET A 182 8.59 -6.38 3.50
CA MET A 182 9.14 -5.84 4.74
C MET A 182 8.00 -5.33 5.65
N THR A 183 7.69 -5.97 6.78
CA THR A 183 6.56 -5.55 7.66
C THR A 183 6.59 -6.12 9.08
N ASN A 184 6.42 -5.26 10.11
CA ASN A 184 6.37 -5.64 11.53
C ASN A 184 4.95 -5.95 12.03
N SER A 185 4.10 -6.50 11.17
CA SER A 185 2.69 -6.76 11.48
C SER A 185 2.31 -8.16 11.03
N GLU A 186 1.89 -8.99 11.97
CA GLU A 186 1.50 -10.39 11.75
C GLU A 186 0.19 -10.56 10.94
N GLN A 187 -0.54 -9.47 10.65
CA GLN A 187 -1.86 -9.58 10.05
C GLN A 187 -1.84 -9.80 8.53
N SER A 188 -2.23 -11.05 8.22
CA SER A 188 -3.09 -11.51 7.14
C SER A 188 -2.65 -11.22 5.71
N LYS A 189 -2.29 -12.29 5.00
CA LYS A 189 -2.38 -12.47 3.54
C LYS A 189 -3.26 -11.40 2.92
N ARG A 190 -2.63 -10.43 2.25
CA ARG A 190 -3.28 -9.23 1.74
C ARG A 190 -4.13 -9.61 0.52
N ILE A 191 -5.36 -10.05 0.80
CA ILE A 191 -6.43 -10.30 -0.18
C ILE A 191 -6.57 -9.00 -0.99
N GLY A 192 -6.04 -8.99 -2.20
CA GLY A 192 -5.93 -7.79 -3.02
C GLY A 192 -4.67 -7.76 -3.88
N MET A 193 -3.51 -8.19 -3.36
CA MET A 193 -2.25 -8.17 -4.14
C MET A 193 -2.28 -9.08 -5.37
N VAL A 194 -2.94 -10.24 -5.27
CA VAL A 194 -3.11 -11.18 -6.37
C VAL A 194 -3.87 -10.54 -7.54
N GLY A 195 -4.97 -9.82 -7.26
CA GLY A 195 -5.73 -9.07 -8.27
C GLY A 195 -4.95 -7.91 -8.90
N TYR A 196 -3.85 -7.49 -8.28
CA TYR A 196 -2.92 -6.51 -8.84
C TYR A 196 -1.72 -7.13 -9.56
N GLY A 197 -1.65 -8.47 -9.69
CA GLY A 197 -0.51 -9.17 -10.31
C GLY A 197 0.76 -9.14 -9.47
N LEU A 198 0.63 -9.00 -8.15
CA LEU A 198 1.73 -9.01 -7.19
C LEU A 198 1.68 -10.27 -6.31
N GLU A 199 2.82 -10.94 -6.16
CA GLU A 199 2.96 -12.14 -5.36
C GLU A 199 3.85 -11.87 -4.14
N VAL A 200 3.32 -12.09 -2.93
CA VAL A 200 4.15 -12.06 -1.71
C VAL A 200 4.75 -13.44 -1.50
N VAL A 201 6.04 -13.57 -1.76
CA VAL A 201 6.79 -14.82 -1.61
C VAL A 201 7.22 -15.02 -0.17
N ASN A 202 7.75 -13.96 0.45
CA ASN A 202 8.25 -13.97 1.83
C ASN A 202 7.83 -12.70 2.59
N THR A 203 7.97 -12.73 3.91
CA THR A 203 7.83 -11.56 4.77
C THR A 203 9.05 -11.42 5.65
N THR A 204 9.59 -10.21 5.73
CA THR A 204 10.79 -9.89 6.52
C THR A 204 10.49 -8.79 7.54
N ASP A 205 10.86 -9.02 8.79
CA ASP A 205 10.76 -8.03 9.86
C ASP A 205 11.98 -7.09 9.88
N TYR A 206 11.81 -5.90 10.51
CA TYR A 206 12.85 -4.88 10.64
C TYR A 206 12.78 -4.10 11.97
#